data_AF-A0A9W6XU71-F1
#
_entry.id   AF-A0A9W6XU71-F1
#
_cell.length_a   1.000
_cell.length_b   1.000
_cell.length_c   1.000
_cell.angle_alpha   90.00
_cell.angle_beta   90.00
_cell.angle_gamma   90.00
#
_symmetry.space_group_name_H-M   'P 1'
#
loop_
_entity.id
_entity.type
_entity.pdbx_description
1 polymer ?
#
loop_
_entity_poly.entity_id
_entity_poly.type
_entity_poly.pdbx_seq_one_letter_code
_entity_poly.pdbx_strand_id
1 'polypeptide(L)'
;MPTDASTMQFDGGYDVVHIDEKWFNEDKEDRADLLLDGEKPPPRDRKSKRFIPKTMFLAAVARPRFDHNTGAMFDGKIGLWPLTETFVAKRDRVHRKKVTVSTRNVAAVDRPLYKHYIIDHVIPVIKAK
;
A
#
# COMPACT_ATOMS: atom_id res chain seq x y z
N MET A 1 -0.38 -22.11 18.55
CA MET A 1 -1.64 -21.67 17.89
C MET A 1 -2.25 -20.58 18.77
N PRO A 2 -2.85 -19.52 18.22
CA PRO A 2 -3.55 -18.54 19.04
C PRO A 2 -4.66 -19.26 19.81
N THR A 3 -4.68 -19.09 21.13
CA THR A 3 -5.64 -19.71 22.03
C THR A 3 -6.15 -18.63 22.95
N ASP A 4 -7.47 -18.56 23.11
CA ASP A 4 -8.09 -17.65 24.05
C ASP A 4 -7.71 -18.09 25.47
N ALA A 5 -7.03 -17.20 26.20
CA ALA A 5 -6.51 -17.48 27.54
C ALA A 5 -7.63 -17.75 28.57
N SER A 6 -8.86 -17.32 28.30
CA SER A 6 -10.00 -17.51 29.19
C SER A 6 -10.73 -18.84 28.96
N THR A 7 -10.83 -19.29 27.72
CA THR A 7 -11.61 -20.50 27.34
C THR A 7 -10.73 -21.69 26.96
N MET A 8 -9.42 -21.48 26.75
CA MET A 8 -8.48 -22.46 26.19
C MET A 8 -8.90 -23.03 24.82
N GLN A 9 -9.82 -22.35 24.13
CA GLN A 9 -10.26 -22.74 22.79
C GLN A 9 -9.37 -22.11 21.72
N PHE A 10 -9.42 -22.68 20.52
CA PHE A 10 -8.76 -22.12 19.36
C PHE A 10 -9.34 -20.73 19.04
N ASP A 11 -8.49 -19.72 19.02
CA ASP A 11 -8.88 -18.38 18.59
C ASP A 11 -8.74 -18.28 17.06
N GLY A 12 -9.87 -18.05 16.39
CA GLY A 12 -9.95 -17.85 14.95
C GLY A 12 -9.33 -16.53 14.49
N GLY A 13 -9.05 -15.57 15.39
CA GLY A 13 -8.47 -14.27 15.04
C GLY A 13 -9.36 -13.46 14.10
N TYR A 14 -10.68 -13.70 14.13
CA TYR A 14 -11.63 -13.03 13.23
C TYR A 14 -11.83 -11.54 13.57
N ASP A 15 -11.49 -11.15 14.80
CA ASP A 15 -11.55 -9.78 15.30
C ASP A 15 -10.19 -9.06 15.24
N VAL A 16 -9.20 -9.66 14.56
CA VAL A 16 -7.86 -9.09 14.41
C VAL A 16 -7.67 -8.50 13.02
N VAL A 17 -7.18 -7.26 12.99
CA VAL A 17 -6.70 -6.59 11.78
C VAL A 17 -5.19 -6.40 11.89
N HIS A 18 -4.47 -6.92 10.90
CA HIS A 18 -3.04 -6.69 10.76
C HIS A 18 -2.81 -5.43 9.93
N ILE A 19 -1.99 -4.52 10.46
CA ILE A 19 -1.60 -3.28 9.80
C ILE A 19 -0.08 -3.29 9.68
N ASP A 20 0.43 -2.99 8.49
CA ASP A 20 1.87 -2.96 8.21
C ASP A 20 2.23 -1.84 7.22
N GLU A 21 3.48 -1.38 7.29
CA GLU A 21 4.04 -0.40 6.38
C GLU A 21 4.96 -1.09 5.38
N LYS A 22 4.75 -0.83 4.08
CA LYS A 22 5.56 -1.46 3.04
C LYS A 22 5.95 -0.51 1.92
N TRP A 23 7.22 -0.58 1.53
CA TRP A 23 7.75 0.08 0.34
C TRP A 23 7.44 -0.74 -0.91
N PHE A 24 6.81 -0.11 -1.90
CA PHE A 24 6.60 -0.65 -3.24
C PHE A 24 7.39 0.16 -4.26
N ASN A 25 7.98 -0.52 -5.23
CA ASN A 25 8.63 0.14 -6.36
C ASN A 25 7.59 0.35 -7.47
N GLU A 26 7.62 1.49 -8.15
CA GLU A 26 6.73 1.76 -9.30
C GLU A 26 7.00 0.85 -10.50
N ASP A 27 8.24 0.35 -10.62
CA ASP A 27 8.66 -0.56 -11.69
C ASP A 27 9.52 -1.70 -11.12
N LYS A 28 9.61 -2.80 -11.85
CA LYS A 28 10.53 -3.90 -11.53
C LYS A 28 11.95 -3.48 -11.88
N GLU A 29 12.93 -4.00 -11.15
CA GLU A 29 14.34 -3.79 -11.47
C GLU A 29 14.68 -4.43 -12.82
N ASP A 30 14.40 -5.72 -12.93
CA ASP A 30 14.49 -6.50 -14.16
C ASP A 30 13.09 -6.96 -14.57
N ARG A 31 12.79 -6.76 -15.85
CA ARG A 31 11.51 -7.13 -16.45
C ARG A 31 11.79 -8.16 -17.54
N ALA A 32 11.23 -9.36 -17.36
CA ALA A 32 11.19 -10.36 -18.41
C ALA A 32 9.89 -10.17 -19.19
N ASP A 33 10.02 -9.75 -20.45
CA ASP A 33 8.90 -9.62 -21.37
C ASP A 33 8.95 -10.79 -22.35
N LEU A 34 7.81 -11.45 -22.56
CA LEU A 34 7.62 -12.42 -23.63
C LEU A 34 7.26 -11.64 -24.89
N LEU A 35 8.10 -11.71 -25.92
CA LEU A 35 7.92 -11.02 -27.19
C LEU A 35 7.78 -12.03 -28.32
N LEU A 36 6.89 -11.75 -29.27
CA LEU A 36 6.82 -12.51 -30.51
C LEU A 36 7.90 -12.07 -31.50
N ASP A 37 8.19 -12.91 -32.50
CA ASP A 37 9.16 -12.57 -33.54
C ASP A 37 8.76 -11.28 -34.27
N GLY A 38 9.66 -10.29 -34.25
CA GLY A 38 9.44 -8.97 -34.86
C GLY A 38 8.79 -7.93 -33.92
N GLU A 39 8.38 -8.31 -32.71
CA GLU A 39 7.83 -7.38 -31.73
C GLU A 39 8.93 -6.56 -31.06
N LYS A 40 8.71 -5.25 -30.92
CA LYS A 40 9.64 -4.38 -30.21
C LYS A 40 9.36 -4.43 -28.71
N PRO A 41 10.39 -4.49 -27.85
CA PRO A 41 10.20 -4.44 -26.42
C PRO A 41 9.47 -3.14 -26.03
N PRO A 42 8.61 -3.18 -24.99
CA PRO A 42 7.96 -1.98 -24.51
C PRO A 42 9.01 -0.94 -24.08
N PRO A 43 8.79 0.35 -24.38
CA PRO A 43 9.73 1.39 -23.99
C PRO A 43 9.83 1.48 -22.46
N ARG A 44 11.05 1.61 -21.96
CA ARG A 44 11.32 1.79 -20.53
C ARG A 44 11.90 3.19 -20.28
N ASP A 45 11.17 4.00 -19.51
CA ASP A 45 11.56 5.38 -19.20
C ASP A 45 12.72 5.49 -18.20
N ARG A 46 12.98 4.42 -17.44
CA ARG A 46 13.97 4.40 -16.35
C ARG A 46 15.10 3.44 -16.69
N LYS A 47 16.30 4.01 -16.82
CA LYS A 47 17.52 3.26 -17.20
C LYS A 47 18.21 2.56 -16.04
N SER A 48 17.89 2.88 -14.79
CA SER A 48 18.51 2.23 -13.63
C SER A 48 17.58 2.14 -12.42
N LYS A 49 17.78 1.10 -11.61
CA LYS A 49 17.06 0.85 -10.34
C LYS A 49 17.06 2.07 -9.41
N ARG A 50 18.15 2.84 -9.39
CA ARG A 50 18.31 4.02 -8.53
C ARG A 50 17.30 5.12 -8.83
N PHE A 51 16.73 5.15 -10.03
CA PHE A 51 15.75 6.14 -10.46
C PHE A 51 14.32 5.61 -10.47
N ILE A 52 14.08 4.36 -10.04
CA ILE A 52 12.73 3.83 -9.86
C ILE A 52 12.18 4.43 -8.57
N PRO A 53 11.11 5.25 -8.63
CA PRO A 53 10.50 5.78 -7.43
C PRO A 53 9.93 4.63 -6.60
N LYS A 54 10.04 4.80 -5.28
CA LYS A 54 9.41 3.91 -4.32
C LYS A 54 8.31 4.70 -3.64
N THR A 55 7.20 4.05 -3.29
CA THR A 55 6.14 4.64 -2.50
C THR A 55 5.88 3.74 -1.30
N MET A 56 5.82 4.34 -0.10
CA MET A 56 5.46 3.61 1.11
C MET A 56 3.95 3.58 1.21
N PHE A 57 3.39 2.44 1.57
CA PHE A 57 1.97 2.28 1.80
C PHE A 57 1.72 1.70 3.19
N LEU A 58 0.64 2.17 3.81
CA LEU A 58 0.01 1.50 4.94
C LEU A 58 -0.99 0.49 4.39
N ALA A 59 -0.85 -0.78 4.75
CA ALA A 59 -1.77 -1.84 4.35
C ALA A 59 -2.53 -2.36 5.58
N ALA A 60 -3.83 -2.59 5.44
CA ALA A 60 -4.64 -3.27 6.45
C ALA A 60 -5.28 -4.52 5.86
N VAL A 61 -5.12 -5.65 6.55
CA VAL A 61 -5.65 -6.95 6.15
C VAL A 61 -6.17 -7.69 7.37
N ALA A 62 -7.34 -8.30 7.25
CA ALA A 62 -7.93 -9.22 8.21
C ALA A 62 -7.90 -10.65 7.66
N ARG A 63 -8.21 -11.62 8.52
CA ARG A 63 -8.33 -13.02 8.08
C ARG A 63 -9.50 -13.17 7.09
N PRO A 64 -9.31 -13.79 5.91
CA PRO A 64 -10.40 -14.14 5.02
C PRO A 64 -11.41 -15.04 5.73
N ARG A 65 -12.70 -14.76 5.56
CA ARG A 65 -13.79 -15.51 6.22
C ARG A 65 -15.04 -15.51 5.38
N PHE A 66 -15.87 -16.53 5.53
CA PHE A 66 -17.20 -16.54 4.95
C PHE A 66 -18.12 -15.65 5.79
N ASP A 67 -18.84 -14.75 5.13
CA ASP A 67 -19.85 -13.92 5.78
C ASP A 67 -21.23 -14.54 5.53
N HIS A 68 -21.83 -15.06 6.60
CA HIS A 68 -23.15 -15.70 6.55
C HIS A 68 -24.29 -14.71 6.27
N ASN A 69 -24.10 -13.41 6.51
CA ASN A 69 -25.13 -12.40 6.28
C ASN A 69 -25.21 -12.02 4.79
N THR A 70 -24.07 -11.90 4.13
CA THR A 70 -23.99 -11.57 2.69
C THR A 70 -23.93 -12.82 1.80
N GLY A 71 -23.66 -14.00 2.37
CA GLY A 71 -23.48 -15.24 1.64
C GLY A 71 -22.21 -15.27 0.79
N ALA A 72 -21.25 -14.39 1.07
CA ALA A 72 -20.05 -14.17 0.27
C ALA A 72 -18.77 -14.42 1.08
N MET A 73 -17.67 -14.75 0.37
CA MET A 73 -16.34 -14.82 0.98
C MET A 73 -15.74 -13.42 1.10
N PHE A 74 -15.45 -12.98 2.32
CA PHE A 74 -14.59 -11.83 2.56
C PHE A 74 -13.13 -12.25 2.34
N ASP A 75 -12.44 -11.55 1.44
CA ASP A 75 -11.06 -11.85 1.03
C ASP A 75 -9.99 -11.32 2.01
N GLY A 76 -10.42 -10.71 3.11
CA GLY A 76 -9.53 -10.16 4.14
C GLY A 76 -8.95 -8.79 3.80
N LYS A 77 -9.15 -8.26 2.58
CA LYS A 77 -8.54 -6.98 2.20
C LYS A 77 -9.36 -5.82 2.73
N ILE A 78 -8.72 -4.95 3.53
CA ILE A 78 -9.36 -3.76 4.08
C ILE A 78 -8.96 -2.54 3.25
N GLY A 79 -7.66 -2.30 3.08
CA GLY A 79 -7.21 -1.15 2.29
C GLY A 79 -5.70 -1.03 2.16
N LEU A 80 -5.31 -0.09 1.29
CA LEU A 80 -3.94 0.29 0.99
C LEU A 80 -3.87 1.80 0.80
N TRP A 81 -3.10 2.50 1.63
CA TRP A 81 -3.03 3.96 1.64
C TRP A 81 -1.58 4.45 1.41
N PRO A 82 -1.31 5.27 0.39
CA PRO A 82 0.02 5.79 0.14
C PRO A 82 0.41 6.83 1.19
N LEU A 83 1.53 6.62 1.87
CA LEU A 83 2.12 7.57 2.83
C LEU A 83 2.88 8.64 2.07
N THR A 84 2.12 9.58 1.51
CA THR A 84 2.65 10.64 0.63
C THR A 84 2.18 12.03 1.08
N GLU A 85 2.97 13.03 0.70
CA GLU A 85 2.64 14.44 0.87
C GLU A 85 2.71 15.17 -0.48
N THR A 86 1.78 16.10 -0.67
CA THR A 86 1.83 17.05 -1.78
C THR A 86 2.74 18.20 -1.43
N PHE A 87 3.63 18.58 -2.34
CA PHE A 87 4.51 19.72 -2.18
C PHE A 87 4.62 20.51 -3.48
N VAL A 88 4.94 21.80 -3.35
CA VAL A 88 5.16 22.67 -4.49
C VAL A 88 6.63 22.61 -4.91
N ALA A 89 6.89 22.35 -6.19
CA ALA A 89 8.23 22.31 -6.74
C ALA A 89 8.94 23.67 -6.59
N LYS A 90 9.98 23.72 -5.74
CA LYS A 90 10.77 24.94 -5.49
C LYS A 90 11.78 25.29 -6.60
N ARG A 91 12.21 24.29 -7.38
CA ARG A 91 13.21 24.41 -8.44
C ARG A 91 12.66 23.84 -9.74
N ASP A 92 13.01 24.49 -10.84
CA ASP A 92 12.84 23.95 -12.18
C ASP A 92 13.84 22.80 -12.39
N ARG A 93 13.32 21.70 -12.91
CA ARG A 93 14.08 20.55 -13.40
C ARG A 93 13.48 20.13 -14.73
N VAL A 94 14.28 19.45 -15.56
CA VAL A 94 13.88 18.95 -16.89
C VAL A 94 12.51 18.25 -16.89
N HIS A 95 12.20 17.49 -15.83
CA HIS A 95 10.92 16.76 -15.70
C HIS A 95 9.99 17.32 -14.61
N ARG A 96 10.27 18.51 -14.06
CA ARG A 96 9.46 19.12 -13.01
C ARG A 96 9.62 20.63 -13.03
N LYS A 97 8.65 21.34 -13.60
CA LYS A 97 8.62 22.80 -13.59
C LYS A 97 8.42 23.32 -12.17
N LYS A 98 8.96 24.51 -11.89
CA LYS A 98 8.75 25.24 -10.65
C LYS A 98 7.26 25.57 -10.54
N VAL A 99 6.74 25.60 -9.31
CA VAL A 99 5.31 25.83 -8.99
C VAL A 99 4.38 24.65 -9.31
N THR A 100 4.83 23.61 -10.00
CA THR A 100 4.02 22.39 -10.17
C THR A 100 3.79 21.68 -8.82
N VAL A 101 2.54 21.37 -8.51
CA VAL A 101 2.17 20.50 -7.37
C VAL A 101 2.63 19.09 -7.72
N SER A 102 3.42 18.50 -6.83
CA SER A 102 3.95 17.15 -7.01
C SER A 102 3.77 16.36 -5.73
N THR A 103 3.67 15.04 -5.86
CA THR A 103 3.58 14.13 -4.74
C THR A 103 4.95 13.53 -4.46
N ARG A 104 5.32 13.42 -3.19
CA ARG A 104 6.49 12.66 -2.74
C ARG A 104 6.12 11.86 -1.51
N ASN A 105 6.92 10.86 -1.18
CA ASN A 105 6.78 10.20 0.11
C ASN A 105 7.04 11.16 1.25
N VAL A 106 6.34 10.93 2.35
CA VAL A 106 6.67 11.57 3.61
C VAL A 106 8.12 11.24 3.99
N ALA A 107 8.83 12.24 4.52
CA ALA A 107 10.25 12.10 4.81
C ALA A 107 10.51 11.10 5.95
N ALA A 108 9.60 11.03 6.91
CA ALA A 108 9.59 10.07 8.00
C ALA A 108 8.13 9.76 8.36
N VAL A 109 7.85 8.52 8.73
CA VAL A 109 6.56 8.15 9.32
C VAL A 109 6.70 8.32 10.82
N ASP A 110 6.10 9.37 11.35
CA ASP A 110 6.07 9.63 12.78
C ASP A 110 4.77 9.08 13.41
N ARG A 111 4.78 8.96 14.73
CA ARG A 111 3.62 8.47 15.48
C ARG A 111 2.35 9.30 15.23
N PRO A 112 2.40 10.66 15.15
CA PRO A 112 1.24 11.47 14.80
C PRO A 112 0.64 11.15 13.43
N LEU A 113 1.46 11.08 12.39
CA LEU A 113 1.03 10.75 11.03
C LEU A 113 0.43 9.35 10.98
N TYR A 114 1.11 8.36 11.56
CA TYR A 114 0.62 7.00 11.61
C TYR A 114 -0.76 6.91 12.30
N LYS A 115 -0.90 7.60 13.45
CA LYS A 115 -2.17 7.69 14.18
C LYS A 115 -3.28 8.35 13.34
N HIS A 116 -2.96 9.42 12.61
CA HIS A 116 -3.90 10.09 11.72
C HIS A 116 -4.42 9.13 10.63
N TYR A 117 -3.52 8.38 9.97
CA TYR A 117 -3.93 7.39 8.98
C TYR A 117 -4.83 6.28 9.57
N ILE A 118 -4.53 5.79 10.77
CA ILE A 118 -5.39 4.80 11.43
C ILE A 118 -6.79 5.36 11.68
N ILE A 119 -6.88 6.56 12.27
CA ILE A 119 -8.16 7.13 12.70
C ILE A 119 -9.00 7.55 11.51
N ASP A 120 -8.40 8.20 10.52
CA ASP A 120 -9.14 8.86 9.44
C ASP A 120 -9.31 7.96 8.21
N HIS A 121 -8.52 6.90 8.08
CA HIS A 121 -8.59 5.99 6.94
C HIS A 121 -8.89 4.54 7.32
N VAL A 122 -8.12 3.94 8.23
CA VAL A 122 -8.24 2.50 8.51
C VAL A 122 -9.54 2.16 9.25
N ILE A 123 -9.79 2.82 10.39
CA ILE A 123 -10.95 2.53 11.25
C ILE A 123 -12.29 2.73 10.51
N PRO A 124 -12.51 3.82 9.74
CA PRO A 124 -13.75 3.99 8.99
C PRO A 124 -14.00 2.86 8.00
N VAL A 125 -12.97 2.37 7.32
CA VAL A 125 -13.12 1.28 6.35
C VAL A 125 -13.39 -0.05 7.05
N ILE A 126 -12.77 -0.32 8.21
CA ILE A 126 -13.08 -1.50 9.02
C ILE A 126 -14.56 -1.50 9.43
N LYS A 127 -15.08 -0.35 9.89
CA LYS A 127 -16.49 -0.23 10.31
C LYS A 127 -17.50 -0.38 9.17
N ALA A 128 -17.06 -0.20 7.93
CA ALA A 128 -17.90 -0.32 6.74
C ALA A 128 -17.90 -1.74 6.15
N LYS A 129 -17.06 -2.65 6.65
CA LYS A 129 -16.98 -4.06 6.24
C LYS A 129 -17.76 -4.95 7.19
#